data_AF-A0A7X8YS97-F1
#
_entry.id   AF-A0A7X8YS97-F1
#
_cell.length_a   1.000
_cell.length_b   1.000
_cell.length_c   1.000
_cell.angle_alpha   90.00
_cell.angle_beta   90.00
_cell.angle_gamma   90.00
#
_symmetry.space_group_name_H-M   'P 1'
#
loop_
_entity.id
_entity.type
_entity.pdbx_description
1 polymer ?
#
loop_
_entity_poly.entity_id
_entity_poly.type
_entity_poly.pdbx_seq_one_letter_code
_entity_poly.pdbx_strand_id
1 'polypeptide(L)'
;MKIKQTIALGLMGCFLFSSTAMAAPTLAEPAKTTKPIEAVAAFNQENQITSELIQEKNDLVEIDITFPVFSGLSDADFQEQLNYFIKKQVTKAKDDIEMQAEAYAQDAKKNGWEVRPYQLFIDYDLKTNNEAFLSFTITYYTYTGGANGMTVVSCINIDKKANKPIHLEDLFPQGADFKTKINNEIIKQIELRSKDKEEMFFEGDVGFKSIKDSQGFYLKDNDIVIVFPKYEIAPGFMGNPEFAINLAELKDGLALTDETKIVVEGLEINTIINQENQTVMIPLRLTAEKLGYTVAWNGEERSVLLTKGEASAKLKIGDNIYIANHKIPYILEAPAVIIDNHTYVPVSFLEKVLLYRL
;
A
#
# COMPACT_ATOMS: atom_id res chain seq x y z
N MET A 1 -43.65 -26.64 -13.79
CA MET A 1 -43.54 -25.19 -14.13
C MET A 1 -43.86 -24.38 -12.89
N LYS A 2 -43.08 -23.32 -12.62
CA LYS A 2 -42.95 -22.49 -11.40
C LYS A 2 -41.77 -22.89 -10.48
N ILE A 3 -40.59 -22.41 -10.87
CA ILE A 3 -39.40 -22.32 -10.02
C ILE A 3 -39.57 -21.07 -9.16
N LYS A 4 -39.52 -21.23 -7.83
CA LYS A 4 -39.43 -20.11 -6.89
C LYS A 4 -38.01 -19.56 -6.93
N GLN A 5 -37.87 -18.30 -7.29
CA GLN A 5 -36.62 -17.54 -7.17
C GLN A 5 -36.40 -17.20 -5.70
N THR A 6 -35.30 -17.69 -5.12
CA THR A 6 -34.76 -17.15 -3.87
C THR A 6 -33.55 -16.30 -4.25
N ILE A 7 -33.67 -15.01 -3.99
CA ILE A 7 -32.63 -13.99 -4.13
C ILE A 7 -31.57 -14.27 -3.06
N ALA A 8 -30.33 -14.55 -3.45
CA ALA A 8 -29.18 -14.51 -2.55
C ALA A 8 -28.48 -13.16 -2.75
N LEU A 9 -28.58 -12.31 -1.73
CA LEU A 9 -28.00 -10.97 -1.67
C LEU A 9 -26.47 -11.02 -1.82
N GLY A 10 -25.93 -10.07 -2.57
CA GLY A 10 -24.51 -9.80 -2.66
C GLY A 10 -23.93 -9.32 -1.34
N LEU A 11 -22.74 -9.81 -1.00
CA LEU A 11 -21.92 -9.31 0.10
C LEU A 11 -20.96 -8.27 -0.47
N MET A 12 -21.47 -7.04 -0.54
CA MET A 12 -20.68 -5.81 -0.58
C MET A 12 -19.97 -5.63 0.76
N GLY A 13 -18.78 -5.02 0.72
CA GLY A 13 -17.96 -4.78 1.90
C GLY A 13 -18.56 -3.83 2.93
N CYS A 14 -17.76 -3.57 3.95
CA CYS A 14 -17.97 -2.52 4.95
C CYS A 14 -19.25 -2.66 5.79
N PHE A 15 -19.15 -3.35 6.92
CA PHE A 15 -19.82 -2.85 8.12
C PHE A 15 -18.82 -2.00 8.91
N LEU A 16 -18.87 -0.69 8.64
CA LEU A 16 -18.58 0.32 9.65
C LEU A 16 -19.80 0.44 10.58
N PHE A 17 -19.47 0.55 11.86
CA PHE A 17 -20.25 0.95 13.02
C PHE A 17 -21.64 1.57 12.77
N SER A 18 -22.66 0.94 13.36
CA SER A 18 -23.76 1.68 13.96
C SER A 18 -23.35 2.14 15.36
N SER A 19 -23.69 3.37 15.67
CA SER A 19 -23.45 4.07 16.92
C SER A 19 -24.04 3.33 18.14
N THR A 20 -23.19 2.97 19.10
CA THR A 20 -23.60 2.84 20.50
C THR A 20 -22.51 3.39 21.41
N ALA A 21 -22.94 4.23 22.35
CA ALA A 21 -22.12 4.89 23.35
C ALA A 21 -21.34 3.88 24.20
N MET A 22 -20.13 4.29 24.62
CA MET A 22 -19.32 3.53 25.55
C MET A 22 -20.06 3.30 26.88
N ALA A 23 -20.30 2.03 27.21
CA ALA A 23 -20.40 1.58 28.59
C ALA A 23 -19.20 0.67 28.84
N ALA A 24 -18.34 1.07 29.78
CA ALA A 24 -17.16 0.31 30.17
C ALA A 24 -17.58 -1.04 30.81
N PRO A 25 -17.02 -2.18 30.36
CA PRO A 25 -17.16 -3.43 31.10
C PRO A 25 -16.08 -3.53 32.18
N THR A 26 -16.51 -3.99 33.36
CA THR A 26 -15.71 -4.32 34.53
C THR A 26 -14.72 -5.46 34.29
N LEU A 27 -13.51 -5.31 34.85
CA LEU A 27 -12.44 -6.30 34.87
C LEU A 27 -12.87 -7.61 35.56
N ALA A 28 -12.56 -8.74 34.93
CA ALA A 28 -12.54 -10.05 35.58
C ALA A 28 -11.09 -10.56 35.67
N GLU A 29 -10.73 -11.08 36.86
CA GLU A 29 -9.41 -11.61 37.22
C GLU A 29 -9.08 -13.00 36.60
N PRO A 30 -7.80 -13.42 36.61
CA PRO A 30 -7.26 -14.37 35.64
C PRO A 30 -7.33 -15.84 36.09
N ALA A 31 -7.46 -16.74 35.13
CA ALA A 31 -7.16 -18.17 35.32
C ALA A 31 -5.71 -18.48 34.88
N LYS A 32 -4.91 -19.01 35.81
CA LYS A 32 -3.56 -19.55 35.59
C LYS A 32 -3.62 -21.04 35.23
N THR A 33 -2.84 -21.48 34.23
CA THR A 33 -1.85 -22.59 34.21
C THR A 33 -1.57 -23.01 32.75
N THR A 34 -0.45 -22.60 32.12
CA THR A 34 0.93 -23.17 32.05
C THR A 34 1.18 -24.28 31.01
N LYS A 35 1.96 -23.97 29.96
CA LYS A 35 3.34 -24.46 29.71
C LYS A 35 4.01 -23.66 28.57
N PRO A 36 5.36 -23.56 28.53
CA PRO A 36 6.07 -22.49 27.85
C PRO A 36 6.32 -22.82 26.37
N ILE A 37 6.04 -21.85 25.49
CA ILE A 37 6.58 -21.82 24.13
C ILE A 37 7.81 -20.92 24.20
N GLU A 38 8.96 -21.46 23.80
CA GLU A 38 10.20 -20.71 23.67
C GLU A 38 10.07 -19.73 22.50
N ALA A 39 9.73 -18.48 22.84
CA ALA A 39 9.87 -17.36 21.94
C ALA A 39 11.36 -17.03 21.81
N VAL A 40 11.96 -17.34 20.66
CA VAL A 40 13.22 -16.70 20.27
C VAL A 40 12.84 -15.31 19.75
N ALA A 41 12.71 -14.36 20.68
CA ALA A 41 12.56 -12.97 20.34
C ALA A 41 13.88 -12.48 19.73
N ALA A 42 13.90 -12.26 18.42
CA ALA A 42 14.88 -11.39 17.80
C ALA A 42 14.50 -9.95 18.17
N PHE A 43 15.07 -9.46 19.27
CA PHE A 43 14.87 -8.08 19.71
C PHE A 43 15.77 -7.18 18.86
N ASN A 44 15.15 -6.44 17.93
CA ASN A 44 15.76 -5.31 17.27
C ASN A 44 14.90 -4.08 17.59
N GLN A 45 15.50 -3.01 18.14
CA GLN A 45 14.78 -1.82 18.63
C GLN A 45 14.07 -1.01 17.53
N GLU A 46 14.13 -1.46 16.28
CA GLU A 46 13.52 -0.82 15.11
C GLU A 46 12.14 -1.41 14.72
N ASN A 47 11.77 -2.61 15.20
CA ASN A 47 10.52 -3.25 14.77
C ASN A 47 9.42 -3.13 15.83
N GLN A 48 8.73 -2.00 15.78
CA GLN A 48 7.45 -1.69 16.43
C GLN A 48 6.28 -2.62 16.04
N ILE A 49 6.54 -3.72 15.32
CA ILE A 49 5.53 -4.61 14.77
C ILE A 49 6.00 -6.05 14.96
N THR A 50 5.16 -6.87 15.59
CA THR A 50 5.34 -8.31 15.74
C THR A 50 4.16 -9.04 15.12
N SER A 51 4.26 -10.36 14.95
CA SER A 51 3.16 -11.18 14.40
C SER A 51 2.61 -12.12 15.47
N GLU A 52 1.29 -12.21 15.57
CA GLU A 52 0.59 -13.29 16.30
C GLU A 52 0.04 -14.31 15.29
N LEU A 53 0.00 -15.57 15.71
CA LEU A 53 -0.47 -16.69 14.89
C LEU A 53 -1.64 -17.42 15.56
N ILE A 54 -2.63 -17.82 14.78
CA ILE A 54 -3.71 -18.74 15.17
C ILE A 54 -3.77 -19.85 14.13
N GLN A 55 -3.46 -21.08 14.54
CA GLN A 55 -3.49 -22.25 13.66
C GLN A 55 -4.40 -23.33 14.22
N GLU A 56 -5.24 -23.89 13.36
CA GLU A 56 -6.15 -24.99 13.71
C GLU A 56 -6.32 -25.91 12.52
N LYS A 57 -6.28 -27.23 12.75
CA LYS A 57 -6.52 -28.23 11.70
C LYS A 57 -7.27 -29.42 12.26
N ASN A 58 -8.44 -29.69 11.70
CA ASN A 58 -9.29 -30.83 12.02
C ASN A 58 -10.07 -31.29 10.77
N ASP A 59 -11.00 -32.22 10.92
CA ASP A 59 -11.77 -32.77 9.79
C ASP A 59 -12.72 -31.76 9.13
N LEU A 60 -13.06 -30.66 9.82
CA LEU A 60 -14.00 -29.63 9.35
C LEU A 60 -13.31 -28.37 8.85
N VAL A 61 -12.15 -28.00 9.42
CA VAL A 61 -11.45 -26.75 9.09
C VAL A 61 -9.93 -26.90 9.02
N GLU A 62 -9.31 -26.07 8.18
CA GLU A 62 -7.88 -25.77 8.16
C GLU A 62 -7.69 -24.25 8.23
N ILE A 63 -7.12 -23.77 9.33
CA ILE A 63 -7.02 -22.35 9.67
C ILE A 63 -5.55 -22.02 9.89
N ASP A 64 -5.07 -20.99 9.20
CA ASP A 64 -3.74 -20.41 9.37
C ASP A 64 -3.85 -18.89 9.29
N ILE A 65 -3.81 -18.23 10.44
CA ILE A 65 -3.99 -16.79 10.58
C ILE A 65 -2.70 -16.20 11.13
N THR A 66 -2.07 -15.32 10.36
CA THR A 66 -0.97 -14.46 10.79
C THR A 66 -1.43 -13.00 10.71
N PHE A 67 -1.30 -12.26 11.81
CA PHE A 67 -1.73 -10.86 11.87
C PHE A 67 -0.77 -9.98 12.69
N PRO A 68 -0.70 -8.66 12.41
CA PRO A 68 0.26 -7.78 13.05
C PRO A 68 -0.21 -7.33 14.44
N VAL A 69 0.74 -7.17 15.34
CA VAL A 69 0.59 -6.54 16.66
C VAL A 69 1.59 -5.38 16.74
N PHE A 70 1.05 -4.18 16.89
CA PHE A 70 1.79 -2.92 16.93
C PHE A 70 2.19 -2.57 18.36
N SER A 71 3.41 -2.05 18.52
CA SER A 71 3.98 -1.59 19.78
C SER A 71 4.85 -0.36 19.55
N GLY A 72 4.95 0.55 20.51
CA GLY A 72 5.78 1.76 20.39
C GLY A 72 5.19 2.88 19.50
N LEU A 73 3.89 2.83 19.18
CA LEU A 73 3.20 4.02 18.66
C LEU A 73 3.17 5.12 19.73
N SER A 74 3.15 6.38 19.29
CA SER A 74 3.21 7.55 20.18
C SER A 74 2.00 7.67 21.11
N ASP A 75 0.85 7.16 20.68
CA ASP A 75 -0.40 7.10 21.44
C ASP A 75 -0.75 5.66 21.79
N ALA A 76 -0.70 5.35 23.09
CA ALA A 76 -0.93 4.02 23.61
C ALA A 76 -2.39 3.57 23.48
N ASP A 77 -3.36 4.48 23.65
CA ASP A 77 -4.78 4.15 23.55
C ASP A 77 -5.14 3.81 22.10
N PHE A 78 -4.64 4.60 21.14
CA PHE A 78 -4.82 4.31 19.72
C PHE A 78 -4.17 2.98 19.33
N GLN A 79 -2.96 2.70 19.83
CA GLN A 79 -2.30 1.42 19.59
C GLN A 79 -3.11 0.23 20.09
N GLU A 80 -3.62 0.31 21.33
CA GLU A 80 -4.47 -0.75 21.89
C GLU A 80 -5.74 -0.94 21.08
N GLN A 81 -6.39 0.16 20.64
CA GLN A 81 -7.57 0.11 19.80
C GLN A 81 -7.29 -0.54 18.43
N LEU A 82 -6.16 -0.21 17.81
CA LEU A 82 -5.75 -0.80 16.53
C LEU A 82 -5.51 -2.31 16.65
N ASN A 83 -4.71 -2.72 17.64
CA ASN A 83 -4.44 -4.14 17.90
C ASN A 83 -5.72 -4.90 18.22
N TYR A 84 -6.59 -4.32 19.06
CA TYR A 84 -7.89 -4.92 19.39
C TYR A 84 -8.78 -5.05 18.15
N PHE A 85 -8.85 -4.02 17.31
CA PHE A 85 -9.63 -4.05 16.08
C PHE A 85 -9.17 -5.19 15.16
N ILE A 86 -7.86 -5.31 14.91
CA ILE A 86 -7.29 -6.36 14.05
C ILE A 86 -7.59 -7.74 14.62
N LYS A 87 -7.29 -7.95 15.91
CA LYS A 87 -7.52 -9.23 16.59
C LYS A 87 -8.99 -9.64 16.56
N LYS A 88 -9.90 -8.67 16.79
CA LYS A 88 -11.34 -8.90 16.72
C LYS A 88 -11.79 -9.30 15.32
N GLN A 89 -11.28 -8.66 14.27
CA GLN A 89 -11.65 -8.97 12.88
C GLN A 89 -11.19 -10.38 12.47
N VAL A 90 -9.93 -10.75 12.77
CA VAL A 90 -9.42 -12.08 12.40
C VAL A 90 -10.05 -13.20 13.22
N THR A 91 -10.33 -12.96 14.51
CA THR A 91 -11.04 -13.92 15.37
C THR A 91 -12.49 -14.08 14.91
N LYS A 92 -13.16 -13.00 14.54
CA LYS A 92 -14.50 -13.09 13.96
C LYS A 92 -14.51 -13.91 12.67
N ALA A 93 -13.52 -13.74 11.80
CA ALA A 93 -13.41 -14.55 10.58
C ALA A 93 -13.23 -16.05 10.90
N LYS A 94 -12.45 -16.38 11.93
CA LYS A 94 -12.33 -17.75 12.47
C LYS A 94 -13.69 -18.28 12.96
N ASP A 95 -14.37 -17.54 13.82
CA ASP A 95 -15.66 -17.95 14.38
C ASP A 95 -16.71 -18.17 13.26
N ASP A 96 -16.72 -17.27 12.27
CA ASP A 96 -17.64 -17.34 11.14
C ASP A 96 -17.36 -18.56 10.23
N ILE A 97 -16.09 -18.91 9.96
CA ILE A 97 -15.77 -20.08 9.13
C ILE A 97 -16.08 -21.40 9.84
N GLU A 98 -15.86 -21.46 11.15
CA GLU A 98 -16.18 -22.64 11.97
C GLU A 98 -17.68 -22.88 12.05
N MET A 99 -18.45 -21.81 12.27
CA MET A 99 -19.91 -21.88 12.26
C MET A 99 -20.44 -22.37 10.90
N GLN A 100 -19.86 -21.89 9.80
CA GLN A 100 -20.22 -22.34 8.45
C GLN A 100 -19.83 -23.80 8.19
N ALA A 101 -18.63 -24.22 8.62
CA ALA A 101 -18.16 -25.59 8.45
C ALA A 101 -19.03 -26.59 9.22
N GLU A 102 -19.45 -26.27 10.43
CA GLU A 102 -20.36 -27.10 11.23
C GLU A 102 -21.75 -27.21 10.56
N ALA A 103 -22.31 -26.09 10.09
CA ALA A 103 -23.58 -26.12 9.35
C ALA A 103 -23.47 -26.98 8.07
N TYR A 104 -22.38 -26.83 7.32
CA TYR A 104 -22.09 -27.65 6.15
C TYR A 104 -21.95 -29.13 6.49
N ALA A 105 -21.26 -29.49 7.58
CA ALA A 105 -21.10 -30.88 7.99
C ALA A 105 -22.45 -31.55 8.31
N GLN A 106 -23.37 -30.81 8.93
CA GLN A 106 -24.73 -31.28 9.20
C GLN A 106 -25.52 -31.54 7.90
N ASP A 107 -25.44 -30.61 6.95
CA ASP A 107 -26.08 -30.77 5.64
C ASP A 107 -25.45 -31.89 4.81
N ALA A 108 -24.12 -32.01 4.81
CA ALA A 108 -23.40 -33.06 4.13
C ALA A 108 -23.81 -34.44 4.67
N LYS A 109 -23.89 -34.59 5.99
CA LYS A 109 -24.37 -35.83 6.64
C LYS A 109 -25.80 -36.18 6.23
N LYS A 110 -26.69 -35.18 6.17
CA LYS A 110 -28.09 -35.37 5.76
C LYS A 110 -28.22 -35.82 4.31
N ASN A 111 -27.34 -35.33 3.44
CA ASN A 111 -27.39 -35.59 1.99
C ASN A 111 -26.41 -36.69 1.53
N GLY A 112 -25.65 -37.29 2.45
CA GLY A 112 -24.65 -38.31 2.14
C GLY A 112 -23.45 -37.80 1.33
N TRP A 113 -23.11 -36.52 1.49
CA TRP A 113 -21.94 -35.92 0.85
C TRP A 113 -20.68 -36.16 1.68
N GLU A 114 -19.56 -36.32 0.99
CA GLU A 114 -18.24 -36.28 1.62
C GLU A 114 -18.02 -34.88 2.23
N VAL A 115 -17.61 -34.83 3.50
CA VAL A 115 -17.22 -33.58 4.17
C VAL A 115 -15.79 -33.27 3.79
N ARG A 116 -15.58 -32.07 3.25
CA ARG A 116 -14.25 -31.53 2.97
C ARG A 116 -13.99 -30.32 3.87
N PRO A 117 -12.79 -30.20 4.43
CA PRO A 117 -12.50 -29.11 5.36
C PRO A 117 -12.62 -27.77 4.64
N TYR A 118 -13.25 -26.81 5.31
CA TYR A 118 -13.21 -25.41 4.90
C TYR A 118 -11.84 -24.83 5.26
N GLN A 119 -11.36 -23.86 4.51
CA GLN A 119 -10.05 -23.26 4.75
C GLN A 119 -10.19 -21.77 5.01
N LEU A 120 -9.44 -21.26 5.99
CA LEU A 120 -9.26 -19.85 6.25
C LEU A 120 -7.77 -19.56 6.39
N PHE A 121 -7.21 -18.86 5.42
CA PHE A 121 -5.84 -18.37 5.48
C PHE A 121 -5.87 -16.84 5.55
N ILE A 122 -5.26 -16.28 6.59
CA ILE A 122 -5.15 -14.83 6.76
C ILE A 122 -3.67 -14.50 6.89
N ASP A 123 -3.20 -13.55 6.10
CA ASP A 123 -1.86 -13.02 6.22
C ASP A 123 -1.88 -11.49 6.09
N TYR A 124 -0.82 -10.83 6.55
CA TYR A 124 -0.67 -9.39 6.40
C TYR A 124 0.63 -9.02 5.67
N ASP A 125 0.59 -7.90 4.95
CA ASP A 125 1.75 -7.36 4.28
C ASP A 125 1.93 -5.89 4.66
N LEU A 126 3.10 -5.58 5.21
CA LEU A 126 3.47 -4.22 5.60
C LEU A 126 3.93 -3.46 4.35
N LYS A 127 3.16 -2.46 3.95
CA LYS A 127 3.41 -1.70 2.72
C LYS A 127 4.29 -0.47 2.97
N THR A 128 3.98 0.28 4.03
CA THR A 128 4.74 1.44 4.49
C THR A 128 4.76 1.49 6.01
N ASN A 129 5.92 1.78 6.60
CA ASN A 129 6.04 2.16 8.01
C ASN A 129 7.17 3.17 8.15
N ASN A 130 6.82 4.46 8.12
CA ASN A 130 7.77 5.56 8.34
C ASN A 130 7.29 6.43 9.52
N GLU A 131 7.84 7.63 9.71
CA GLU A 131 7.42 8.52 10.81
C GLU A 131 6.02 9.09 10.64
N ALA A 132 5.53 9.23 9.40
CA ALA A 132 4.24 9.84 9.09
C ALA A 132 3.12 8.80 8.92
N PHE A 133 3.42 7.69 8.23
CA PHE A 133 2.41 6.75 7.79
C PHE A 133 2.74 5.32 8.18
N LEU A 134 1.69 4.60 8.55
CA LEU A 134 1.65 3.15 8.63
C LEU A 134 0.58 2.66 7.66
N SER A 135 0.96 1.81 6.71
CA SER A 135 0.07 1.21 5.73
C SER A 135 0.36 -0.27 5.59
N PHE A 136 -0.68 -1.09 5.67
CA PHE A 136 -0.58 -2.53 5.54
C PHE A 136 -1.88 -3.12 5.00
N THR A 137 -1.79 -4.31 4.43
CA THR A 137 -2.95 -5.08 3.98
C THR A 137 -3.13 -6.31 4.85
N ILE A 138 -4.37 -6.75 5.06
CA ILE A 138 -4.72 -8.06 5.59
C ILE A 138 -5.49 -8.80 4.52
N THR A 139 -4.94 -9.91 4.03
CA THR A 139 -5.51 -10.73 2.96
C THR A 139 -6.20 -11.93 3.57
N TYR A 140 -7.49 -12.08 3.28
CA TYR A 140 -8.34 -13.19 3.71
C TYR A 140 -8.58 -14.11 2.52
N TYR A 141 -8.05 -15.33 2.58
CA TYR A 141 -8.41 -16.42 1.68
C TYR A 141 -9.40 -17.34 2.40
N THR A 142 -10.52 -17.62 1.74
CA THR A 142 -11.51 -18.61 2.20
C THR A 142 -11.79 -19.65 1.14
N TYR A 143 -11.84 -20.92 1.55
CA TYR A 143 -12.36 -22.01 0.73
C TYR A 143 -13.52 -22.67 1.46
N THR A 144 -14.72 -22.56 0.91
CA THR A 144 -15.95 -23.13 1.47
C THR A 144 -16.56 -24.19 0.53
N GLY A 145 -15.69 -24.89 -0.22
CA GLY A 145 -16.10 -25.81 -1.29
C GLY A 145 -16.17 -25.14 -2.67
N GLY A 146 -16.55 -25.92 -3.69
CA GLY A 146 -16.55 -25.48 -5.10
C GLY A 146 -15.20 -25.65 -5.80
N ALA A 147 -15.04 -25.01 -6.97
CA ALA A 147 -13.87 -25.18 -7.82
C ALA A 147 -12.64 -24.38 -7.35
N ASN A 148 -12.83 -23.32 -6.57
CA ASN A 148 -11.77 -22.45 -6.08
C ASN A 148 -12.19 -21.66 -4.82
N GLY A 149 -11.21 -21.12 -4.11
CA GLY A 149 -11.43 -20.21 -2.99
C GLY A 149 -11.58 -18.74 -3.41
N MET A 150 -11.97 -17.91 -2.46
CA MET A 150 -12.15 -16.47 -2.59
C MET A 150 -11.09 -15.71 -1.80
N THR A 151 -10.61 -14.60 -2.36
CA THR A 151 -9.63 -13.73 -1.71
C THR A 151 -10.16 -12.33 -1.59
N VAL A 152 -10.15 -11.79 -0.36
CA VAL A 152 -10.51 -10.42 -0.04
C VAL A 152 -9.31 -9.74 0.60
N VAL A 153 -8.98 -8.52 0.16
CA VAL A 153 -7.88 -7.74 0.73
C VAL A 153 -8.46 -6.55 1.50
N SER A 154 -8.21 -6.50 2.81
CA SER A 154 -8.50 -5.33 3.64
C SER A 154 -7.27 -4.45 3.68
N CYS A 155 -7.42 -3.18 3.33
CA CYS A 155 -6.31 -2.22 3.34
C CYS A 155 -6.48 -1.24 4.51
N ILE A 156 -5.43 -1.04 5.29
CA ILE A 156 -5.45 -0.20 6.49
C ILE A 156 -4.33 0.83 6.38
N ASN A 157 -4.69 2.10 6.51
CA ASN A 157 -3.80 3.25 6.41
C ASN A 157 -3.98 4.14 7.63
N ILE A 158 -2.87 4.55 8.23
CA ILE A 158 -2.85 5.27 9.50
C ILE A 158 -1.88 6.44 9.38
N ASP A 159 -2.36 7.61 9.78
CA ASP A 159 -1.52 8.77 10.08
C ASP A 159 -0.98 8.59 11.50
N LYS A 160 0.33 8.31 11.62
CA LYS A 160 0.99 8.07 12.91
C LYS A 160 1.17 9.34 13.74
N LYS A 161 1.08 10.53 13.13
CA LYS A 161 1.16 11.81 13.84
C LYS A 161 -0.20 12.20 14.40
N ALA A 162 -1.26 11.97 13.62
CA ALA A 162 -2.62 12.28 14.02
C ALA A 162 -3.33 11.11 14.73
N ASN A 163 -2.71 9.93 14.80
CA ASN A 163 -3.26 8.71 15.41
C ASN A 163 -4.67 8.39 14.92
N LYS A 164 -4.86 8.44 13.60
CA LYS A 164 -6.17 8.22 12.96
C LYS A 164 -6.05 7.39 11.68
N PRO A 165 -7.10 6.64 11.33
CA PRO A 165 -7.22 6.06 9.99
C PRO A 165 -7.21 7.13 8.90
N ILE A 166 -6.69 6.76 7.73
CA ILE A 166 -6.72 7.58 6.51
C ILE A 166 -7.70 6.95 5.55
N HIS A 167 -8.72 7.71 5.16
CA HIS A 167 -9.59 7.40 4.03
C HIS A 167 -9.00 7.97 2.74
N LEU A 168 -9.41 7.44 1.59
CA LEU A 168 -8.84 7.83 0.30
C LEU A 168 -9.03 9.34 0.05
N GLU A 169 -10.19 9.88 0.42
CA GLU A 169 -10.51 11.31 0.31
C GLU A 169 -9.62 12.21 1.18
N ASP A 170 -9.11 11.72 2.32
CA ASP A 170 -8.26 12.48 3.23
C ASP A 170 -6.90 12.84 2.62
N LEU A 171 -6.50 12.14 1.55
CA LEU A 171 -5.26 12.39 0.81
C LEU A 171 -5.35 13.58 -0.14
N PHE A 172 -6.55 14.13 -0.33
CA PHE A 172 -6.81 15.18 -1.30
C PHE A 172 -7.37 16.44 -0.64
N PRO A 173 -7.14 17.62 -1.24
CA PRO A 173 -7.80 18.85 -0.79
C PRO A 173 -9.32 18.71 -0.82
N GLN A 174 -9.99 19.39 0.12
CA GLN A 174 -11.44 19.41 0.16
C GLN A 174 -12.01 19.88 -1.18
N GLY A 175 -12.93 19.09 -1.75
CA GLY A 175 -13.57 19.39 -3.04
C GLY A 175 -12.75 19.01 -4.28
N ALA A 176 -11.58 18.38 -4.12
CA ALA A 176 -10.82 17.87 -5.24
C ALA A 176 -11.57 16.73 -5.96
N ASP A 177 -11.55 16.73 -7.29
CA ASP A 177 -12.09 15.64 -8.10
C ASP A 177 -11.07 14.50 -8.24
N PHE A 178 -10.73 13.88 -7.11
CA PHE A 178 -9.73 12.81 -7.06
C PHE A 178 -10.22 11.53 -7.74
N LYS A 179 -11.52 11.23 -7.66
CA LYS A 179 -12.11 10.03 -8.26
C LYS A 179 -11.93 10.01 -9.77
N THR A 180 -12.23 11.11 -10.46
CA THR A 180 -12.07 11.17 -11.92
C THR A 180 -10.62 10.92 -12.33
N LYS A 181 -9.66 11.51 -11.62
CA LYS A 181 -8.23 11.31 -11.92
C LYS A 181 -7.79 9.87 -11.69
N ILE A 182 -8.16 9.28 -10.56
CA ILE A 182 -7.85 7.87 -10.26
C ILE A 182 -8.50 6.95 -11.29
N ASN A 183 -9.77 7.18 -11.63
CA ASN A 183 -10.48 6.40 -12.63
C ASN A 183 -9.78 6.47 -13.99
N ASN A 184 -9.37 7.66 -14.42
CA ASN A 184 -8.68 7.86 -15.70
C ASN A 184 -7.34 7.12 -15.74
N GLU A 185 -6.56 7.18 -14.65
CA GLU A 185 -5.28 6.46 -14.59
C GLU A 185 -5.48 4.94 -14.56
N ILE A 186 -6.49 4.43 -13.84
CA ILE A 186 -6.84 3.00 -13.86
C ILE A 186 -7.26 2.57 -15.27
N ILE A 187 -8.10 3.35 -15.96
CA ILE A 187 -8.52 3.04 -17.34
C ILE A 187 -7.31 2.99 -18.27
N LYS A 188 -6.41 3.97 -18.17
CA LYS A 188 -5.16 4.00 -18.95
C LYS A 188 -4.30 2.77 -18.67
N GLN A 189 -4.12 2.38 -17.40
CA GLN A 189 -3.35 1.19 -17.04
C GLN A 189 -4.04 -0.10 -17.52
N ILE A 190 -5.36 -0.23 -17.43
CA ILE A 190 -6.10 -1.37 -17.98
C ILE A 190 -5.87 -1.49 -19.48
N GLU A 191 -5.96 -0.38 -20.23
CA GLU A 191 -5.74 -0.39 -21.68
C GLU A 191 -4.30 -0.81 -22.04
N LEU A 192 -3.30 -0.34 -21.27
CA LEU A 192 -1.90 -0.71 -21.46
C LEU A 192 -1.67 -2.20 -21.14
N ARG A 193 -2.13 -2.67 -19.99
CA ARG A 193 -1.93 -4.06 -19.51
C ARG A 193 -2.67 -5.08 -20.38
N SER A 194 -3.82 -4.71 -20.94
CA SER A 194 -4.60 -5.60 -21.82
C SER A 194 -3.94 -5.81 -23.20
N LYS A 195 -2.92 -5.02 -23.58
CA LYS A 195 -2.19 -5.20 -24.86
C LYS A 195 -1.26 -6.41 -24.83
N ASP A 196 -0.71 -6.74 -23.67
CA ASP A 196 0.29 -7.81 -23.52
C ASP A 196 -0.32 -9.23 -23.48
N LYS A 197 -1.65 -9.38 -23.58
CA LYS A 197 -2.44 -10.65 -23.56
C LYS A 197 -2.27 -11.55 -22.33
N GLU A 198 -1.27 -11.30 -21.48
CA GLU A 198 -1.05 -12.00 -20.21
C GLU A 198 -2.02 -11.52 -19.14
N GLU A 199 -2.45 -10.26 -19.21
CA GLU A 199 -3.44 -9.68 -18.31
C GLU A 199 -4.80 -9.53 -18.99
N MET A 200 -5.87 -9.81 -18.24
CA MET A 200 -7.24 -9.73 -18.74
C MET A 200 -8.14 -8.97 -17.77
N PHE A 201 -8.82 -7.96 -18.29
CA PHE A 201 -9.83 -7.20 -17.56
C PHE A 201 -11.19 -7.37 -18.25
N PHE A 202 -12.26 -7.23 -17.47
CA PHE A 202 -13.60 -7.26 -18.03
C PHE A 202 -13.88 -6.00 -18.86
N GLU A 203 -14.66 -6.17 -19.92
CA GLU A 203 -15.07 -5.10 -20.85
C GLU A 203 -16.58 -4.84 -20.77
N GLY A 204 -17.05 -3.78 -21.42
CA GLY A 204 -18.48 -3.47 -21.49
C GLY A 204 -19.09 -3.22 -20.11
N ASP A 205 -20.33 -3.65 -19.89
CA ASP A 205 -21.09 -3.36 -18.67
C ASP A 205 -20.51 -4.01 -17.39
N VAL A 206 -19.72 -5.07 -17.55
CA VAL A 206 -19.07 -5.79 -16.46
C VAL A 206 -17.62 -5.36 -16.21
N GLY A 207 -17.11 -4.43 -17.03
CA GLY A 207 -15.78 -3.85 -16.88
C GLY A 207 -15.70 -2.76 -15.81
N PHE A 208 -14.47 -2.31 -15.52
CA PHE A 208 -14.25 -1.19 -14.60
C PHE A 208 -15.01 0.07 -15.05
N LYS A 209 -15.68 0.73 -14.11
CA LYS A 209 -16.45 1.97 -14.33
C LYS A 209 -15.95 3.13 -13.51
N SER A 210 -15.79 2.90 -12.21
CA SER A 210 -15.31 3.88 -11.25
C SER A 210 -14.90 3.16 -9.98
N ILE A 211 -13.96 3.76 -9.25
CA ILE A 211 -13.71 3.41 -7.85
C ILE A 211 -14.93 3.75 -6.97
N LYS A 212 -15.04 3.04 -5.85
CA LYS A 212 -15.98 3.34 -4.75
C LYS A 212 -15.42 4.46 -3.86
N ASP A 213 -16.25 5.15 -3.08
CA ASP A 213 -15.77 6.04 -2.01
C ASP A 213 -14.89 5.30 -0.99
N SER A 214 -15.30 4.07 -0.67
CA SER A 214 -14.59 3.16 0.23
C SER A 214 -13.64 2.21 -0.50
N GLN A 215 -13.12 2.60 -1.66
CA GLN A 215 -12.19 1.75 -2.42
C GLN A 215 -10.99 1.35 -1.56
N GLY A 216 -10.64 0.06 -1.55
CA GLY A 216 -9.45 -0.41 -0.87
C GLY A 216 -8.19 0.17 -1.51
N PHE A 217 -7.33 0.77 -0.70
CA PHE A 217 -6.05 1.29 -1.14
C PHE A 217 -4.99 1.14 -0.05
N TYR A 218 -3.72 1.05 -0.43
CA TYR A 218 -2.60 1.17 0.49
C TYR A 218 -1.60 2.22 0.00
N LEU A 219 -0.80 2.74 0.93
CA LEU A 219 0.29 3.66 0.63
C LEU A 219 1.59 2.87 0.54
N LYS A 220 2.32 3.05 -0.55
CA LYS A 220 3.64 2.46 -0.74
C LYS A 220 4.50 3.43 -1.52
N ASP A 221 5.67 3.71 -0.97
CA ASP A 221 6.60 4.70 -1.52
C ASP A 221 5.87 6.05 -1.73
N ASN A 222 5.77 6.55 -2.97
CA ASN A 222 5.07 7.79 -3.32
C ASN A 222 3.72 7.53 -4.01
N ASP A 223 3.19 6.31 -3.93
CA ASP A 223 2.01 5.91 -4.68
C ASP A 223 0.82 5.60 -3.75
N ILE A 224 -0.37 5.93 -4.24
CA ILE A 224 -1.62 5.28 -3.80
C ILE A 224 -1.76 4.03 -4.64
N VAL A 225 -1.80 2.87 -4.01
CA VAL A 225 -2.08 1.62 -4.71
C VAL A 225 -3.53 1.23 -4.49
N ILE A 226 -4.35 1.33 -5.53
CA ILE A 226 -5.76 0.92 -5.52
C ILE A 226 -5.85 -0.59 -5.72
N VAL A 227 -6.59 -1.27 -4.84
CA VAL A 227 -6.74 -2.74 -4.86
C VAL A 227 -8.18 -3.12 -5.21
N PHE A 228 -8.33 -4.03 -6.18
CA PHE A 228 -9.61 -4.63 -6.53
C PHE A 228 -9.70 -6.08 -6.02
N PRO A 229 -10.79 -6.44 -5.32
CA PRO A 229 -11.10 -7.83 -5.00
C PRO A 229 -11.14 -8.74 -6.23
N LYS A 230 -10.85 -10.02 -5.99
CA LYS A 230 -10.98 -11.08 -7.00
C LYS A 230 -12.38 -11.05 -7.62
N TYR A 231 -12.45 -11.15 -8.95
CA TYR A 231 -13.67 -11.05 -9.77
C TYR A 231 -14.32 -9.66 -9.88
N GLU A 232 -13.79 -8.60 -9.25
CA GLU A 232 -14.46 -7.30 -9.33
C GLU A 232 -14.36 -6.67 -10.73
N ILE A 233 -13.16 -6.71 -11.35
CA ILE A 233 -12.91 -6.11 -12.67
C ILE A 233 -12.16 -7.04 -13.63
N ALA A 234 -11.85 -8.26 -13.19
CA ALA A 234 -11.02 -9.21 -13.93
C ALA A 234 -11.38 -10.66 -13.57
N PRO A 235 -11.10 -11.66 -14.45
CA PRO A 235 -11.29 -13.06 -14.13
C PRO A 235 -10.47 -13.52 -12.92
N GLY A 236 -10.93 -14.55 -12.22
CA GLY A 236 -10.33 -14.96 -10.94
C GLY A 236 -8.86 -15.41 -10.99
N PHE A 237 -8.32 -15.81 -12.13
CA PHE A 237 -6.90 -16.15 -12.25
C PHE A 237 -5.98 -14.91 -12.18
N MET A 238 -6.54 -13.71 -12.39
CA MET A 238 -5.84 -12.43 -12.20
C MET A 238 -5.66 -12.06 -10.73
N GLY A 239 -6.19 -12.87 -9.80
CA GLY A 239 -6.08 -12.61 -8.37
C GLY A 239 -6.79 -11.30 -7.98
N ASN A 240 -6.06 -10.42 -7.30
CA ASN A 240 -6.52 -9.12 -6.82
C ASN A 240 -5.77 -8.02 -7.58
N PRO A 241 -6.33 -7.46 -8.67
CA PRO A 241 -5.62 -6.45 -9.45
C PRO A 241 -5.29 -5.21 -8.61
N GLU A 242 -4.04 -4.78 -8.69
CA GLU A 242 -3.53 -3.56 -8.06
C GLU A 242 -3.16 -2.52 -9.13
N PHE A 243 -3.38 -1.24 -8.81
CA PHE A 243 -3.06 -0.10 -9.67
C PHE A 243 -2.34 0.94 -8.84
N ALA A 244 -1.02 1.04 -9.04
CA ALA A 244 -0.21 2.07 -8.42
C ALA A 244 -0.43 3.39 -9.16
N ILE A 245 -0.75 4.43 -8.41
CA ILE A 245 -1.01 5.76 -8.93
C ILE A 245 -0.11 6.71 -8.17
N ASN A 246 0.78 7.37 -8.90
CA ASN A 246 1.71 8.28 -8.28
C ASN A 246 0.96 9.46 -7.67
N LEU A 247 1.19 9.71 -6.38
CA LEU A 247 0.54 10.83 -5.68
C LEU A 247 0.83 12.16 -6.35
N ALA A 248 2.01 12.35 -6.96
CA ALA A 248 2.34 13.58 -7.67
C ALA A 248 1.53 13.76 -8.96
N GLU A 249 1.22 12.68 -9.68
CA GLU A 249 0.39 12.72 -10.90
C GLU A 249 -1.08 13.07 -10.61
N LEU A 250 -1.55 12.82 -9.39
CA LEU A 250 -2.89 13.21 -8.95
C LEU A 250 -2.99 14.68 -8.52
N LYS A 251 -1.86 15.41 -8.42
CA LYS A 251 -1.79 16.80 -7.93
C LYS A 251 -2.14 17.87 -8.97
N ASP A 252 -2.62 17.53 -10.16
CA ASP A 252 -3.20 18.50 -11.10
C ASP A 252 -4.58 18.97 -10.65
N GLY A 253 -4.61 19.75 -9.57
CA GLY A 253 -5.77 20.17 -8.78
C GLY A 253 -5.39 20.68 -7.39
N LEU A 254 -4.11 20.55 -7.00
CA LEU A 254 -3.48 21.54 -6.15
C LEU A 254 -3.10 22.70 -7.06
N ALA A 255 -3.62 23.89 -6.77
CA ALA A 255 -3.02 25.10 -7.30
C ALA A 255 -1.58 25.16 -6.78
N LEU A 256 -0.61 24.73 -7.59
CA LEU A 256 0.76 25.17 -7.45
C LEU A 256 0.76 26.61 -7.96
N THR A 257 0.45 27.53 -7.05
CA THR A 257 0.66 28.96 -7.30
C THR A 257 2.16 29.16 -7.44
N ASP A 258 2.65 29.24 -8.68
CA ASP A 258 4.03 29.62 -9.02
C ASP A 258 5.12 28.90 -8.18
N GLU A 259 5.30 27.59 -8.34
CA GLU A 259 6.50 26.93 -7.82
C GLU A 259 7.69 27.15 -8.76
N THR A 260 8.19 28.39 -8.74
CA THR A 260 9.54 28.70 -9.22
C THR A 260 10.60 28.25 -8.21
N LYS A 261 10.22 27.60 -7.09
CA LYS A 261 11.09 27.30 -5.95
C LYS A 261 10.67 26.05 -5.17
N ILE A 262 11.66 25.30 -4.67
CA ILE A 262 11.51 24.25 -3.63
C ILE A 262 12.37 24.59 -2.40
N VAL A 263 12.06 24.00 -1.23
CA VAL A 263 12.85 24.18 0.00
C VAL A 263 13.54 22.86 0.38
N VAL A 264 14.86 22.90 0.55
CA VAL A 264 15.70 21.73 0.86
C VAL A 264 16.57 22.06 2.06
N GLU A 265 16.43 21.32 3.16
CA GLU A 265 17.13 21.62 4.43
C GLU A 265 16.97 23.11 4.87
N GLY A 266 15.80 23.70 4.61
CA GLY A 266 15.52 25.11 4.90
C GLY A 266 16.02 26.13 3.85
N LEU A 267 16.57 25.66 2.72
CA LEU A 267 17.10 26.52 1.65
C LEU A 267 16.16 26.55 0.45
N GLU A 268 15.80 27.76 0.00
CA GLU A 268 15.08 27.97 -1.25
C GLU A 268 15.98 27.70 -2.47
N ILE A 269 15.48 26.89 -3.41
CA ILE A 269 16.13 26.52 -4.67
C ILE A 269 15.16 26.76 -5.80
N ASN A 270 15.56 27.57 -6.78
CA ASN A 270 14.69 27.82 -7.92
C ASN A 270 14.56 26.57 -8.80
N THR A 271 13.35 26.25 -9.22
CA THR A 271 13.03 25.14 -10.13
C THR A 271 12.65 25.64 -11.50
N ILE A 272 12.79 24.75 -12.49
CA ILE A 272 12.24 24.94 -13.84
C ILE A 272 11.46 23.70 -14.24
N ILE A 273 10.58 23.82 -15.22
CA ILE A 273 9.88 22.67 -15.80
C ILE A 273 10.56 22.32 -17.12
N ASN A 274 11.04 21.09 -17.22
CA ASN A 274 11.47 20.54 -18.50
C ASN A 274 10.23 20.41 -19.41
N GLN A 275 10.22 21.17 -20.51
CA GLN A 275 9.05 21.26 -21.39
C GLN A 275 8.77 19.97 -22.17
N GLU A 276 9.78 19.11 -22.37
CA GLU A 276 9.63 17.87 -23.15
C GLU A 276 8.88 16.78 -22.38
N ASN A 277 9.10 16.68 -21.08
CA ASN A 277 8.55 15.61 -20.24
C ASN A 277 7.81 16.13 -18.99
N GLN A 278 7.58 17.44 -18.90
CA GLN A 278 6.91 18.13 -17.79
C GLN A 278 7.52 17.87 -16.41
N THR A 279 8.79 17.45 -16.34
CA THR A 279 9.46 17.15 -15.07
C THR A 279 9.98 18.43 -14.42
N VAL A 280 9.78 18.58 -13.11
CA VAL A 280 10.39 19.65 -12.31
C VAL A 280 11.88 19.36 -12.14
N MET A 281 12.70 20.32 -12.56
CA MET A 281 14.15 20.23 -12.55
C MET A 281 14.76 21.26 -11.60
N ILE A 282 15.88 20.88 -11.00
CA ILE A 282 16.66 21.73 -10.09
C ILE A 282 18.05 22.00 -10.66
N PRO A 283 18.64 23.18 -10.41
CA PRO A 283 20.00 23.49 -10.79
C PRO A 283 20.96 22.65 -9.95
N LEU A 284 21.59 21.66 -10.58
CA LEU A 284 22.39 20.65 -9.91
C LEU A 284 23.51 21.26 -9.07
N ARG A 285 24.31 22.16 -9.67
CA ARG A 285 25.50 22.74 -9.02
C ARG A 285 25.11 23.50 -7.76
N LEU A 286 24.15 24.42 -7.89
CA LEU A 286 23.66 25.24 -6.77
C LEU A 286 23.13 24.35 -5.64
N THR A 287 22.36 23.32 -5.99
CA THR A 287 21.75 22.41 -5.02
C THR A 287 22.82 21.56 -4.32
N ALA A 288 23.72 20.95 -5.07
CA ALA A 288 24.76 20.07 -4.54
C ALA A 288 25.77 20.84 -3.67
N GLU A 289 26.23 22.02 -4.11
CA GLU A 289 27.17 22.86 -3.34
C GLU A 289 26.55 23.33 -2.02
N LYS A 290 25.26 23.70 -2.03
CA LYS A 290 24.52 24.05 -0.80
C LYS A 290 24.47 22.89 0.20
N LEU A 291 24.34 21.66 -0.29
CA LEU A 291 24.39 20.44 0.53
C LEU A 291 25.82 20.04 0.91
N GLY A 292 26.83 20.83 0.58
CA GLY A 292 28.22 20.58 0.91
C GLY A 292 28.95 19.59 -0.01
N TYR A 293 28.41 19.33 -1.21
CA TYR A 293 29.12 18.57 -2.24
C TYR A 293 30.03 19.48 -3.07
N THR A 294 31.19 18.96 -3.46
CA THR A 294 32.02 19.55 -4.52
C THR A 294 31.55 19.05 -5.87
N VAL A 295 31.41 19.95 -6.85
CA VAL A 295 30.89 19.65 -8.19
C VAL A 295 32.00 19.79 -9.24
N ALA A 296 32.42 18.68 -9.84
CA ALA A 296 33.41 18.63 -10.90
C ALA A 296 32.77 18.29 -12.25
N TRP A 297 33.10 19.06 -13.29
CA TRP A 297 32.64 18.83 -14.66
C TRP A 297 33.74 18.14 -15.47
N ASN A 298 33.38 17.11 -16.23
CA ASN A 298 34.22 16.49 -17.25
C ASN A 298 33.62 16.77 -18.63
N GLY A 299 34.31 17.62 -19.40
CA GLY A 299 33.87 18.04 -20.73
C GLY A 299 33.97 16.95 -21.80
N GLU A 300 34.96 16.06 -21.70
CA GLU A 300 35.15 14.97 -22.67
C GLU A 300 34.05 13.91 -22.54
N GLU A 301 33.70 13.54 -21.30
CA GLU A 301 32.66 12.54 -21.03
C GLU A 301 31.25 13.12 -20.96
N ARG A 302 31.11 14.45 -20.99
CA ARG A 302 29.87 15.17 -20.68
C ARG A 302 29.24 14.71 -19.37
N SER A 303 30.06 14.61 -18.32
CA SER A 303 29.65 14.05 -17.02
C SER A 303 29.93 15.01 -15.86
N VAL A 304 29.12 14.92 -14.81
CA VAL A 304 29.30 15.64 -13.55
C VAL A 304 29.61 14.63 -12.46
N LEU A 305 30.64 14.91 -11.66
CA LEU A 305 30.99 14.18 -10.46
C LEU A 305 30.77 15.07 -9.22
N LEU A 306 30.02 14.56 -8.27
CA LEU A 306 29.70 15.17 -7.00
C LEU A 306 30.43 14.41 -5.90
N THR A 307 31.04 15.10 -4.94
CA THR A 307 31.76 14.47 -3.81
C THR A 307 31.52 15.18 -2.48
N LYS A 308 31.27 14.44 -1.40
CA LYS A 308 31.12 14.96 -0.02
C LYS A 308 31.62 13.93 0.98
N GLY A 309 32.85 14.11 1.48
CA GLY A 309 33.52 13.09 2.28
C GLY A 309 33.71 11.80 1.48
N GLU A 310 33.24 10.66 1.99
CA GLU A 310 33.23 9.38 1.27
C GLU A 310 32.07 9.24 0.26
N ALA A 311 31.08 10.13 0.30
CA ALA A 311 29.96 10.06 -0.62
C ALA A 311 30.33 10.62 -2.00
N SER A 312 29.92 9.93 -3.06
CA SER A 312 30.09 10.36 -4.43
C SER A 312 28.85 10.09 -5.28
N ALA A 313 28.59 10.94 -6.28
CA ALA A 313 27.57 10.70 -7.30
C ALA A 313 28.06 11.16 -8.67
N LYS A 314 27.90 10.32 -9.70
CA LYS A 314 28.24 10.61 -11.08
C LYS A 314 27.00 10.53 -11.95
N LEU A 315 26.88 11.47 -12.87
CA LEU A 315 25.82 11.53 -13.88
C LEU A 315 26.38 11.98 -15.22
N LYS A 316 25.69 11.63 -16.30
CA LYS A 316 26.05 12.03 -17.65
C LYS A 316 24.90 12.81 -18.29
N ILE A 317 25.24 13.87 -19.01
CA ILE A 317 24.23 14.71 -19.68
C ILE A 317 23.57 13.91 -20.81
N GLY A 318 22.25 13.90 -20.82
CA GLY A 318 21.42 13.12 -21.75
C GLY A 318 20.96 11.77 -21.21
N ASP A 319 21.54 11.29 -20.10
CA ASP A 319 21.17 10.02 -19.48
C ASP A 319 20.28 10.28 -18.26
N ASN A 320 19.30 9.40 -18.05
CA ASN A 320 18.48 9.35 -16.83
C ASN A 320 19.03 8.36 -15.79
N ILE A 321 20.30 7.97 -15.95
CA ILE A 321 21.01 7.03 -15.08
C ILE A 321 22.01 7.81 -14.22
N TYR A 322 21.90 7.64 -12.91
CA TYR A 322 22.69 8.34 -11.91
C TYR A 322 23.36 7.31 -10.99
N ILE A 323 24.66 7.41 -10.78
CA ILE A 323 25.43 6.41 -10.02
C ILE A 323 25.95 7.06 -8.74
N ALA A 324 25.57 6.57 -7.57
CA ALA A 324 26.09 7.07 -6.30
C ALA A 324 26.71 5.98 -5.44
N ASN A 325 27.78 6.34 -4.72
CA ASN A 325 28.44 5.52 -3.71
C ASN A 325 28.81 4.10 -4.19
N HIS A 326 29.17 3.95 -5.47
CA HIS A 326 29.49 2.65 -6.10
C HIS A 326 28.37 1.58 -6.00
N LYS A 327 27.11 2.01 -5.86
CA LYS A 327 25.92 1.15 -5.82
C LYS A 327 25.32 0.91 -7.22
N ILE A 328 24.25 0.11 -7.25
CA ILE A 328 23.37 -0.08 -8.42
C ILE A 328 22.93 1.31 -8.94
N PRO A 329 22.93 1.55 -10.27
CA PRO A 329 22.52 2.84 -10.83
C PRO A 329 21.05 3.17 -10.53
N TYR A 330 20.78 4.43 -10.21
CA TYR A 330 19.44 4.99 -10.08
C TYR A 330 18.92 5.41 -11.46
N ILE A 331 17.76 4.89 -11.85
CA ILE A 331 17.06 5.32 -13.06
C ILE A 331 15.97 6.29 -12.63
N LEU A 332 16.04 7.55 -13.08
CA LEU A 332 15.09 8.60 -12.74
C LEU A 332 14.17 8.94 -13.92
N GLU A 333 13.11 9.70 -13.65
CA GLU A 333 12.06 10.08 -14.59
C GLU A 333 12.53 11.04 -15.71
N ALA A 334 13.66 11.71 -15.51
CA ALA A 334 14.23 12.64 -16.48
C ALA A 334 15.76 12.53 -16.59
N PRO A 335 16.30 12.72 -17.81
CA PRO A 335 17.74 12.82 -18.00
C PRO A 335 18.31 14.11 -17.41
N ALA A 336 19.61 14.10 -17.10
CA ALA A 336 20.32 15.31 -16.77
C ALA A 336 20.47 16.16 -18.04
N VAL A 337 20.04 17.42 -17.99
CA VAL A 337 20.04 18.33 -19.15
C VAL A 337 20.88 19.57 -18.89
N ILE A 338 21.28 20.26 -19.95
CA ILE A 338 21.89 21.58 -19.86
C ILE A 338 20.90 22.59 -20.40
N ILE A 339 20.53 23.57 -19.56
CA ILE A 339 19.66 24.70 -19.91
C ILE A 339 20.39 25.96 -19.47
N ASP A 340 20.52 26.94 -20.38
CA ASP A 340 21.24 28.20 -20.14
C ASP A 340 22.62 28.02 -19.49
N ASN A 341 23.40 27.05 -20.00
CA ASN A 341 24.74 26.70 -19.52
C ASN A 341 24.80 26.17 -18.06
N HIS A 342 23.66 25.75 -17.50
CA HIS A 342 23.57 25.12 -16.20
C HIS A 342 23.06 23.69 -16.33
N THR A 343 23.64 22.78 -15.54
CA THR A 343 23.14 21.41 -15.45
C THR A 343 21.91 21.36 -14.56
N TYR A 344 20.84 20.78 -15.09
CA TYR A 344 19.60 20.52 -14.39
C TYR A 344 19.36 19.02 -14.29
N VAL A 345 18.83 18.61 -13.14
CA VAL A 345 18.47 17.22 -12.83
C VAL A 345 17.05 17.21 -12.27
N PRO A 346 16.29 16.10 -12.41
CA PRO A 346 14.99 16.00 -11.78
C PRO A 346 15.08 16.22 -10.27
N VAL A 347 14.04 16.78 -9.66
CA VAL A 347 13.97 16.94 -8.20
C VAL A 347 14.20 15.61 -7.49
N SER A 348 13.74 14.49 -8.05
CA SER A 348 13.98 13.15 -7.50
C SER A 348 15.46 12.78 -7.34
N PHE A 349 16.37 13.40 -8.10
CA PHE A 349 17.82 13.21 -7.95
C PHE A 349 18.29 13.66 -6.56
N LEU A 350 17.74 14.77 -6.08
CA LEU A 350 18.03 15.25 -4.73
C LEU A 350 17.58 14.23 -3.69
N GLU A 351 16.33 13.79 -3.77
CA GLU A 351 15.71 12.89 -2.78
C GLU A 351 16.37 11.51 -2.77
N LYS A 352 16.56 10.92 -3.96
CA LYS A 352 16.96 9.53 -4.12
C LYS A 352 18.48 9.34 -4.17
N VAL A 353 19.24 10.37 -4.54
CA VAL A 353 20.68 10.26 -4.78
C VAL A 353 21.52 11.09 -3.80
N LEU A 354 21.14 12.34 -3.53
CA LEU A 354 21.95 13.23 -2.68
C LEU A 354 21.60 13.20 -1.20
N LEU A 355 20.30 13.18 -0.86
CA LEU A 355 19.81 13.19 0.52
C LEU A 355 19.64 11.79 1.11
N TYR A 356 19.75 10.75 0.29
CA TYR A 356 19.59 9.38 0.74
C TYR A 356 20.77 8.96 1.64
N ARG A 357 20.60 9.19 2.96
CA ARG A 357 21.44 8.67 4.04
C ARG A 357 20.54 8.13 5.17
N LEU A 358 20.71 6.82 5.38
CA LEU A 358 20.23 5.94 6.46
C LEU A 358 18.73 5.65 6.43
#